data_AF-A0A1I3HQ12-F1
#
_entry.id   AF-A0A1I3HQ12-F1
#
_cell.length_a   1.000
_cell.length_b   1.000
_cell.length_c   1.000
_cell.angle_alpha   90.00
_cell.angle_beta   90.00
_cell.angle_gamma   90.00
#
_symmetry.space_group_name_H-M   'P 1'
#
loop_
_entity.id
_entity.type
_entity.pdbx_description
1 polymer ?
#
loop_
_entity_poly.entity_id
_entity_poly.type
_entity_poly.pdbx_seq_one_letter_code
_entity_poly.pdbx_strand_id
1 'polypeptide(L)'
;MRTYRPKSACLLLNLGGFELRMHEHVTVARRLGRTLFSLTGDGLVKVEEGAHAVPANVLALSPAELRVWSAMINEQLRAAGFAAGDAIILAAGRRHRGTLPLGTFIGCGIQLGA
;
A
#
# COMPACT_ATOMS: atom_id res chain seq x y z
N MET A 1 -8.40 23.03 13.55
CA MET A 1 -7.63 21.78 13.38
C MET A 1 -8.57 20.71 12.83
N ARG A 2 -8.31 20.19 11.62
CA ARG A 2 -9.15 19.14 11.01
C ARG A 2 -8.79 17.82 11.71
N THR A 3 -9.68 17.28 12.52
CA THR A 3 -9.50 15.97 13.16
C THR A 3 -9.40 14.90 12.08
N TYR A 4 -8.19 14.43 11.79
CA TYR A 4 -7.95 13.34 10.85
C TYR A 4 -8.47 12.05 11.47
N ARG A 5 -9.60 11.54 10.97
CA ARG A 5 -10.07 10.21 11.34
C ARG A 5 -9.29 9.17 10.53
N PRO A 6 -8.67 8.17 11.18
CA PRO A 6 -8.03 7.08 10.47
C PRO A 6 -9.00 6.40 9.51
N LYS A 7 -8.49 6.02 8.34
CA LYS A 7 -9.22 5.21 7.36
C LYS A 7 -9.44 3.79 7.88
N SER A 8 -10.34 3.05 7.24
CA SER A 8 -10.59 1.64 7.59
C SER A 8 -9.33 0.80 7.34
N ALA A 9 -8.61 1.06 6.25
CA ALA A 9 -7.36 0.39 5.93
C ALA A 9 -6.22 1.34 5.52
N CYS A 10 -4.98 0.93 5.79
CA CYS A 10 -3.79 1.53 5.22
C CYS A 10 -3.00 0.45 4.46
N LEU A 11 -2.74 0.70 3.18
CA LEU A 11 -2.01 -0.16 2.28
C LEU A 11 -0.54 0.29 2.22
N LEU A 12 0.41 -0.61 2.41
CA LEU A 12 1.83 -0.31 2.36
C LEU A 12 2.35 -0.56 0.93
N LEU A 13 3.00 0.44 0.37
CA LEU A 13 3.58 0.40 -0.98
C LEU A 13 5.08 0.74 -0.91
N ASN A 14 5.92 -0.12 -1.48
CA ASN A 14 7.37 0.05 -1.47
C ASN A 14 7.84 0.76 -2.75
N LEU A 15 8.51 1.90 -2.58
CA LEU A 15 9.17 2.68 -3.62
C LEU A 15 10.70 2.43 -3.66
N GLY A 16 11.15 1.32 -3.09
CA GLY A 16 12.55 0.92 -2.94
C GLY A 16 13.15 1.33 -1.59
N GLY A 17 13.63 0.36 -0.81
CA GLY A 17 14.28 0.59 0.47
C GLY A 17 13.33 0.82 1.66
N PHE A 18 12.07 0.36 1.56
CA PHE A 18 11.08 0.42 2.65
C PHE A 18 11.56 -0.30 3.92
N GLU A 19 12.25 -1.42 3.75
CA GLU A 19 12.77 -2.28 4.81
C GLU A 19 13.76 -1.55 5.74
N LEU A 20 14.48 -0.55 5.21
CA LEU A 20 15.47 0.22 5.97
C LEU A 20 14.87 1.02 7.13
N ARG A 21 13.59 1.38 7.04
CA ARG A 21 12.85 2.15 8.06
C ARG A 21 11.48 1.53 8.33
N MET A 22 11.41 0.20 8.25
CA MET A 22 10.16 -0.56 8.33
C MET A 22 9.35 -0.22 9.59
N HIS A 23 9.99 -0.22 10.76
CA HIS A 23 9.31 0.08 12.02
C HIS A 23 8.67 1.47 12.04
N GLU A 24 9.37 2.47 11.50
CA GLU A 24 8.84 3.83 11.40
C GLU A 24 7.69 3.93 10.41
N HIS A 25 7.79 3.22 9.27
CA HIS A 25 6.72 3.19 8.27
C HIS A 25 5.46 2.52 8.82
N VAL A 26 5.60 1.37 9.49
CA VAL A 26 4.49 0.68 10.14
C VAL A 26 3.87 1.55 11.24
N THR A 27 4.68 2.21 12.05
CA THR A 27 4.19 3.13 13.09
C THR A 27 3.35 4.27 12.51
N VAL A 28 3.79 4.85 11.39
CA VAL A 28 3.00 5.87 10.69
C VAL A 28 1.73 5.28 10.09
N ALA A 29 1.81 4.11 9.46
CA ALA A 29 0.66 3.44 8.85
C ALA A 29 -0.45 3.15 9.87
N ARG A 30 -0.10 2.71 11.08
CA ARG A 30 -1.06 2.45 12.18
C ARG A 30 -1.84 3.70 12.61
N ARG A 31 -1.32 4.90 12.36
CA ARG A 31 -2.03 6.17 12.60
C ARG A 31 -2.97 6.55 11.45
N LEU A 32 -2.72 6.02 10.26
CA LEU A 32 -3.45 6.33 9.04
C LEU A 32 -4.64 5.40 8.81
N GLY A 33 -4.52 4.12 9.16
CA GLY A 33 -5.56 3.12 8.97
C GLY A 33 -5.70 2.17 10.16
N ARG A 34 -6.92 1.69 10.39
CA ARG A 34 -7.23 0.72 11.46
C ARG A 34 -6.61 -0.65 11.17
N THR A 35 -6.72 -1.11 9.93
CA THR A 35 -6.11 -2.37 9.47
C THR A 35 -4.97 -2.07 8.51
N LEU A 36 -3.85 -2.77 8.66
CA LEU A 36 -2.71 -2.65 7.78
C LEU A 36 -2.68 -3.81 6.78
N PHE A 37 -2.41 -3.47 5.53
CA PHE A 37 -2.11 -4.46 4.49
C PHE A 37 -0.82 -4.10 3.78
N SER A 38 -0.06 -5.11 3.41
CA SER A 38 1.13 -4.99 2.57
C SER A 38 0.79 -5.43 1.15
N LEU A 39 1.18 -4.61 0.17
CA LEU A 39 1.06 -4.96 -1.24
C LEU A 39 2.33 -5.72 -1.64
N THR A 40 2.34 -7.03 -1.43
CA THR A 40 3.49 -7.91 -1.71
C THR A 40 3.49 -8.37 -3.17
N GLY A 41 4.49 -9.17 -3.55
CA GLY A 41 4.53 -9.79 -4.89
C GLY A 41 3.44 -10.84 -5.08
N ASP A 42 2.99 -11.46 -3.99
CA ASP A 42 1.96 -12.50 -3.96
C ASP A 42 0.55 -11.93 -3.71
N GLY A 43 0.43 -10.63 -3.47
CA GLY A 43 -0.84 -9.93 -3.33
C GLY A 43 -0.97 -9.07 -2.09
N LEU A 44 -2.21 -8.91 -1.64
CA LEU A 44 -2.64 -8.13 -0.50
C LEU A 44 -2.57 -8.98 0.77
N VAL A 45 -1.54 -8.76 1.58
CA VAL A 45 -1.33 -9.52 2.83
C VAL A 45 -1.63 -8.65 4.03
N LYS A 46 -2.47 -9.13 4.96
CA LYS A 46 -2.73 -8.41 6.22
C LYS A 46 -1.48 -8.40 7.09
N VAL A 47 -1.11 -7.24 7.62
CA VAL A 47 0.04 -7.08 8.51
C VAL A 47 -0.42 -7.30 9.94
N GLU A 48 -0.18 -8.50 10.45
CA GLU A 48 -0.46 -8.85 11.85
C GLU A 48 0.65 -8.33 12.79
N GLU A 49 0.34 -8.26 14.07
CA GLU A 49 1.29 -7.84 15.09
C GLU A 49 2.44 -8.84 15.22
N GLY A 50 3.69 -8.38 15.03
CA GLY A 50 4.88 -9.24 14.99
C GLY A 50 5.19 -9.86 13.62
N ALA A 51 4.31 -9.72 12.62
CA ALA A 51 4.55 -10.21 11.26
C ALA A 51 5.05 -9.08 10.35
N HIS A 52 6.20 -9.29 9.70
CA HIS A 52 6.81 -8.33 8.78
C HIS A 52 6.57 -8.75 7.33
N ALA A 53 5.42 -8.36 6.76
CA ALA A 53 5.18 -8.52 5.32
C ALA A 53 5.76 -7.30 4.58
N VAL A 54 6.95 -7.45 4.00
CA VAL A 54 7.60 -6.38 3.23
C VAL A 54 6.86 -6.18 1.90
N PRO A 55 6.43 -4.95 1.57
CA PRO A 55 5.75 -4.69 0.31
C PRO A 55 6.70 -4.83 -0.89
N ALA A 56 6.16 -5.27 -2.03
CA ALA A 56 6.91 -5.40 -3.28
C ALA A 56 7.40 -4.04 -3.76
N ASN A 57 8.69 -3.97 -4.14
CA ASN A 57 9.26 -2.76 -4.71
C ASN A 57 8.71 -2.51 -6.11
N VAL A 58 7.72 -1.63 -6.22
CA VAL A 58 7.05 -1.35 -7.49
C VAL A 58 7.94 -0.67 -8.52
N LEU A 59 9.05 -0.05 -8.10
CA LEU A 59 10.01 0.57 -9.01
C LEU A 59 10.97 -0.45 -9.63
N ALA A 60 11.03 -1.68 -9.11
CA ALA A 60 11.84 -2.75 -9.67
C ALA A 60 11.06 -3.63 -10.67
N LEU A 61 9.73 -3.48 -10.74
CA LEU A 61 8.88 -4.24 -11.65
C LEU A 61 8.95 -3.66 -13.06
N SER A 62 9.06 -4.52 -14.05
CA SER A 62 8.83 -4.16 -15.45
C SER A 62 7.38 -3.72 -15.68
N PRO A 63 7.09 -2.99 -16.77
CA PRO A 63 5.71 -2.59 -17.08
C PRO A 63 4.74 -3.78 -17.21
N ALA A 64 5.20 -4.94 -17.67
CA ALA A 64 4.38 -6.15 -17.77
C ALA A 64 4.06 -6.72 -16.38
N GLU A 65 5.08 -6.85 -15.51
CA GLU A 65 4.91 -7.30 -14.13
C GLU A 65 4.02 -6.34 -13.34
N LEU A 66 4.18 -5.03 -13.51
CA LEU A 66 3.38 -4.02 -12.82
C LEU A 66 1.90 -4.10 -13.20
N ARG A 67 1.58 -4.45 -14.45
CA ARG A 67 0.19 -4.68 -14.91
C ARG A 67 -0.42 -5.91 -14.25
N VAL A 68 0.31 -7.03 -14.24
CA VAL A 68 -0.15 -8.29 -13.61
C VAL A 68 -0.34 -8.07 -12.12
N TRP A 69 0.66 -7.49 -11.46
CA TRP A 69 0.62 -7.16 -10.05
C TRP A 69 -0.56 -6.24 -9.71
N SER A 70 -0.78 -5.17 -10.47
CA SER A 70 -1.91 -4.28 -10.23
C SER A 70 -3.26 -4.94 -10.44
N ALA A 71 -3.41 -5.79 -11.45
CA ALA A 71 -4.65 -6.52 -11.70
C ALA A 71 -4.99 -7.42 -10.51
N MET A 72 -4.00 -8.19 -10.03
CA MET A 72 -4.13 -9.04 -8.85
C MET A 72 -4.49 -8.23 -7.60
N ILE A 73 -3.78 -7.11 -7.34
CA ILE A 73 -4.07 -6.25 -6.18
C ILE A 73 -5.49 -5.69 -6.25
N ASN A 74 -5.95 -5.24 -7.43
CA ASN A 74 -7.29 -4.68 -7.59
C ASN A 74 -8.38 -5.73 -7.36
N GLU A 75 -8.20 -6.95 -7.86
CA GLU A 75 -9.11 -8.07 -7.61
C GLU A 75 -9.22 -8.37 -6.10
N GLN A 76 -8.08 -8.45 -5.41
CA GLN A 76 -8.07 -8.75 -3.97
C GLN A 76 -8.64 -7.60 -3.12
N LEU A 77 -8.38 -6.35 -3.48
CA LEU A 77 -8.98 -5.19 -2.82
C LEU A 77 -10.51 -5.19 -2.98
N ARG A 78 -11.01 -5.56 -4.17
CA ARG A 78 -12.43 -5.69 -4.46
C ARG A 78 -13.06 -6.85 -3.69
N ALA A 79 -12.40 -8.02 -3.67
CA ALA A 79 -12.85 -9.19 -2.91
C ALA A 79 -12.89 -8.91 -1.39
N ALA A 80 -11.97 -8.09 -0.89
CA ALA A 80 -11.94 -7.62 0.50
C ALA A 80 -12.96 -6.50 0.79
N GLY A 81 -13.68 -5.99 -0.21
CA GLY A 81 -14.71 -4.98 -0.06
C GLY A 81 -14.18 -3.56 0.20
N PHE A 82 -12.92 -3.25 -0.14
CA PHE A 82 -12.39 -1.91 0.06
C PHE A 82 -12.90 -0.93 -1.00
N ALA A 83 -13.70 0.06 -0.59
CA ALA A 83 -14.03 1.20 -1.45
C ALA A 83 -12.91 2.24 -1.44
N ALA A 84 -12.83 3.07 -2.49
CA ALA A 84 -11.83 4.14 -2.62
C ALA A 84 -11.80 5.12 -1.42
N GLY A 85 -12.94 5.28 -0.74
CA GLY A 85 -13.07 6.12 0.45
C GLY A 85 -12.53 5.48 1.74
N ASP A 86 -12.35 4.16 1.77
CA ASP A 86 -12.09 3.38 2.99
C ASP A 86 -10.62 3.08 3.23
N ALA A 87 -9.78 3.23 2.20
CA ALA A 87 -8.36 2.93 2.26
C ALA A 87 -7.50 4.14 1.90
N ILE A 88 -6.28 4.14 2.44
CA ILE A 88 -5.20 5.06 2.08
C ILE A 88 -3.93 4.25 1.80
N ILE A 89 -3.12 4.71 0.86
CA ILE A 89 -1.84 4.08 0.54
C ILE A 89 -0.74 4.88 1.24
N LEU A 90 0.12 4.22 2.01
CA LEU A 90 1.40 4.75 2.46
C LEU A 90 2.48 4.27 1.49
N ALA A 91 2.91 5.15 0.60
CA ALA A 91 4.01 4.91 -0.31
C ALA A 91 5.32 5.35 0.35
N ALA A 92 6.27 4.43 0.53
CA ALA A 92 7.53 4.74 1.17
C ALA A 92 8.72 4.01 0.55
N GLY A 93 9.88 4.65 0.59
CA GLY A 93 11.17 4.10 0.20
C GLY A 93 12.29 4.75 1.03
N ARG A 94 13.54 4.57 0.61
CA ARG A 94 14.74 4.94 1.39
C ARG A 94 14.74 6.38 1.91
N ARG A 95 14.29 7.34 1.08
CA ARG A 95 14.28 8.78 1.41
C ARG A 95 12.92 9.45 1.30
N HIS A 96 11.93 8.76 0.73
CA HIS A 96 10.64 9.34 0.41
C HIS A 96 9.54 8.59 1.15
N ARG A 97 8.57 9.33 1.67
CA ARG A 97 7.36 8.79 2.28
C ARG A 97 6.22 9.75 2.03
N GLY A 98 5.11 9.24 1.52
CA GLY A 98 3.92 10.03 1.25
C GLY A 98 2.66 9.17 1.34
N THR A 99 1.51 9.84 1.45
CA THR A 99 0.22 9.18 1.44
C THR A 99 -0.53 9.49 0.16
N LEU A 100 -1.15 8.48 -0.44
CA LEU A 100 -1.95 8.59 -1.65
C LEU A 100 -3.35 8.02 -1.38
N PRO A 101 -4.43 8.61 -1.95
CA PRO A 101 -5.74 7.98 -1.90
C PRO A 101 -5.76 6.68 -2.72
N LEU A 102 -6.64 5.74 -2.34
CA LEU A 102 -6.96 4.64 -3.23
C LEU A 102 -7.63 5.18 -4.51
N GLY A 103 -7.35 4.58 -5.66
CA GLY A 103 -7.71 5.09 -6.98
C GLY A 103 -6.63 5.97 -7.63
N THR A 104 -5.49 6.19 -6.96
CA THR A 104 -4.37 6.95 -7.55
C THR A 104 -3.71 6.17 -8.69
N PHE A 105 -3.36 6.89 -9.76
CA PHE A 105 -2.49 6.38 -10.81
C PHE A 105 -1.05 6.34 -10.31
N ILE A 106 -0.47 5.14 -10.32
CA ILE A 106 0.97 4.90 -10.16
C ILE A 106 1.64 4.84 -11.54
N GLY A 107 2.95 4.59 -11.56
CA GLY A 107 3.76 4.56 -12.79
C GLY A 107 3.12 3.78 -13.96
N CYS A 108 3.47 4.18 -15.19
CA CYS A 108 2.94 3.58 -16.42
C CYS A 108 1.41 3.67 -16.59
N GLY A 109 0.75 4.63 -15.93
CA GLY A 109 -0.71 4.85 -16.06
C GLY A 109 -1.56 3.78 -15.38
N ILE A 110 -0.98 3.05 -14.42
CA ILE A 110 -1.64 1.96 -13.72
C ILE A 110 -2.40 2.50 -12.51
N GLN A 111 -3.62 2.04 -12.25
CA GLN A 111 -4.45 2.52 -11.16
C GLN A 111 -4.64 1.45 -10.09
N LEU A 112 -4.39 1.80 -8.82
CA LEU A 112 -4.65 0.92 -7.68
C LEU A 112 -6.02 1.18 -7.08
N GLY A 113 -6.86 0.14 -6.94
CA GLY A 113 -8.25 0.21 -6.48
C GLY A 113 -9.27 0.56 -7.56
N ALA A 114 -9.04 0.08 -8.79
CA ALA A 114 -9.95 0.23 -9.93
C ALA A 114 -11.02 -0.89 -10.03
#